data_AF-A0A938W7S8-F1
#
_entry.id   AF-A0A938W7S8-F1
#
_cell.length_a   1.000
_cell.length_b   1.000
_cell.length_c   1.000
_cell.angle_alpha   90.00
_cell.angle_beta   90.00
_cell.angle_gamma   90.00
#
_symmetry.space_group_name_H-M   'P 1'
#
loop_
_entity.id
_entity.type
_entity.pdbx_description
1 polymer ?
#
loop_
_entity_poly.entity_id
_entity_poly.type
_entity_poly.pdbx_seq_one_letter_code
_entity_poly.pdbx_strand_id
1 'polypeptide(L)' 'IDVLEDAGRGFLVNEVNHTMEFRNSIHTTGVDIPARVVEYVLAVGRSGGDAEYPAGGVHRSTHTGASR' A
#
# COMPACT_ATOMS: atom_id res chain seq x y z
N ILE A 1 -8.83 -0.22 1.27
CA ILE A 1 -9.33 0.57 0.13
C ILE A 1 -10.63 -0.07 -0.26
N ASP A 2 -11.67 0.73 -0.31
CA ASP A 2 -13.01 0.24 -0.63
C ASP A 2 -13.27 0.54 -2.09
N VAL A 3 -13.70 -0.48 -2.82
CA VAL A 3 -13.85 -0.45 -4.27
C VAL A 3 -15.27 -0.85 -4.63
N LEU A 4 -15.84 -0.17 -5.62
CA LEU A 4 -17.14 -0.48 -6.21
C LEU A 4 -16.95 -0.98 -7.64
N GLU A 5 -17.78 -1.94 -8.04
CA GLU A 5 -17.81 -2.46 -9.40
C GLU A 5 -18.86 -1.72 -10.23
N ASP A 6 -18.46 -1.22 -11.40
CA ASP A 6 -19.35 -0.60 -12.39
C ASP A 6 -19.18 -1.30 -13.75
N ALA A 7 -20.30 -1.73 -14.34
CA ALA A 7 -20.28 -2.53 -15.57
C ALA A 7 -19.72 -1.78 -16.80
N GLY A 8 -19.76 -0.44 -16.81
CA GLY A 8 -19.25 0.38 -17.92
C GLY A 8 -17.91 1.05 -17.63
N ARG A 9 -17.59 1.27 -16.36
CA ARG A 9 -16.42 2.04 -15.91
C ARG A 9 -15.35 1.19 -15.21
N GLY A 10 -15.66 -0.07 -14.89
CA GLY A 10 -14.76 -0.97 -14.17
C GLY A 10 -14.75 -0.70 -12.66
N PHE A 11 -13.60 -0.88 -12.01
CA PHE A 11 -13.43 -0.66 -10.58
C PHE A 11 -13.28 0.82 -10.23
N LEU A 12 -14.08 1.29 -9.29
CA LEU A 12 -14.08 2.67 -8.81
C LEU A 12 -13.64 2.71 -7.34
N VAL A 13 -12.67 3.57 -7.03
CA VAL A 13 -12.25 3.80 -5.64
C VAL A 13 -13.34 4.61 -4.93
N ASN A 14 -13.87 4.07 -3.85
CA ASN A 14 -14.85 4.73 -3.01
C ASN A 14 -14.18 5.47 -1.85
N GLU A 15 -13.33 4.77 -1.09
CA GLU A 15 -12.69 5.33 0.09
C GLU A 15 -11.29 4.75 0.36
N VAL A 16 -10.43 5.59 0.93
CA VAL A 16 -9.17 5.19 1.55
C VAL A 16 -9.24 5.50 3.05
N ASN A 17 -9.28 4.45 3.86
CA ASN A 17 -9.30 4.54 5.32
C ASN A 17 -7.87 4.63 5.88
N HIS A 18 -7.59 5.66 6.69
CA HIS A 18 -6.27 5.86 7.31
C HIS A 18 -6.08 5.00 8.58
N THR A 19 -7.18 4.62 9.24
CA THR A 19 -7.19 3.71 10.39
C THR A 19 -8.07 2.51 10.04
N MET A 20 -7.47 1.44 9.56
CA MET A 20 -8.23 0.25 9.13
C MET A 20 -8.47 -0.71 10.29
N GLU A 21 -9.70 -1.21 10.39
CA GLU A 21 -10.06 -2.38 11.20
C GLU A 21 -9.93 -3.64 10.34
N PHE A 22 -9.10 -4.61 10.75
CA PHE A 22 -8.80 -5.81 9.95
C PHE A 22 -9.08 -7.14 10.67
N ARG A 23 -9.67 -7.11 11.87
CA ARG A 23 -9.88 -8.31 12.71
C ARG A 23 -10.60 -9.44 11.97
N ASN A 24 -11.69 -9.13 11.27
CA ASN A 24 -12.51 -10.13 10.56
C ASN A 24 -11.86 -10.60 9.26
N SER A 25 -10.89 -9.85 8.75
CA SER A 25 -10.21 -10.15 7.49
C SER A 25 -9.07 -11.17 7.67
N ILE A 26 -8.49 -11.29 8.88
CA ILE A 26 -7.39 -12.23 9.14
C ILE A 26 -7.82 -13.66 8.85
N HIS A 27 -8.86 -14.15 9.54
CA HIS A 27 -9.32 -15.54 9.35
C HIS A 27 -9.85 -15.78 7.93
N THR A 28 -10.59 -14.82 7.39
CA THR A 28 -11.23 -14.94 6.05
C THR A 28 -10.20 -15.04 4.93
N THR A 29 -9.07 -14.34 5.05
CA THR A 29 -8.04 -14.28 3.99
C THR A 29 -6.84 -15.18 4.27
N GLY A 30 -6.63 -15.59 5.52
CA GLY A 30 -5.41 -16.27 5.96
C GLY A 30 -4.17 -15.36 6.00
N VAL A 31 -4.34 -14.05 5.75
CA VAL A 31 -3.23 -13.09 5.74
C VAL A 31 -3.03 -12.53 7.15
N ASP A 32 -1.79 -12.56 7.61
CA ASP A 32 -1.37 -11.89 8.84
C ASP A 32 -1.20 -10.37 8.60
N ILE A 33 -2.34 -9.67 8.48
CA ILE A 33 -2.40 -8.22 8.26
C ILE A 33 -1.62 -7.43 9.34
N PRO A 34 -1.76 -7.74 10.66
CA PRO A 34 -0.97 -7.06 11.69
C PRO A 34 0.54 -7.18 11.46
N ALA A 35 1.05 -8.39 11.17
CA ALA A 35 2.49 -8.59 10.95
C ALA A 35 2.99 -7.78 9.75
N ARG A 36 2.23 -7.73 8.65
CA ARG A 36 2.59 -6.94 7.46
C ARG A 36 2.69 -5.44 7.75
N VAL A 37 1.81 -4.91 8.61
CA VAL A 37 1.88 -3.51 9.06
C VAL A 37 3.15 -3.27 9.88
N VAL A 38 3.47 -4.15 10.83
CA VAL A 38 4.68 -4.05 11.65
C VAL A 38 5.95 -4.12 10.78
N GLU A 39 6.01 -5.07 9.85
CA GLU A 39 7.12 -5.21 8.90
C GLU A 39 7.35 -3.92 8.11
N TYR A 40 6.26 -3.29 7.61
CA TYR A 40 6.33 -2.03 6.88
C TYR A 40 6.89 -0.89 7.75
N VAL A 41 6.35 -0.70 8.96
CA VAL A 41 6.81 0.38 9.86
C VAL A 41 8.28 0.19 10.22
N LEU A 42 8.70 -1.04 10.50
CA LEU A 42 10.10 -1.35 10.78
C LEU A 42 11.01 -1.10 9.57
N ALA A 43 10.56 -1.42 8.36
CA ALA A 43 11.32 -1.15 7.13
C ALA A 43 11.51 0.35 6.90
N VAL A 44 10.41 1.13 6.97
CA VAL A 44 10.43 2.59 6.81
C VAL A 44 11.27 3.27 7.90
N GLY A 45 11.14 2.83 9.15
CA GLY A 45 11.91 3.37 10.26
C GLY A 45 13.42 3.14 10.09
N ARG A 46 13.83 2.02 9.52
CA ARG A 46 15.26 1.72 9.24
C ARG A 46 15.82 2.51 8.06
N SER A 47 15.01 2.84 7.06
CA SER A 47 15.46 3.56 5.86
C SER A 47 15.38 5.08 5.99
N GLY A 48 15.00 5.62 7.15
CA GLY A 48 14.83 7.07 7.34
C GLY A 48 13.68 7.68 6.53
N GLY A 49 12.70 6.88 6.12
CA GLY A 49 11.60 7.32 5.24
C GLY A 49 11.85 7.07 3.75
N ASP A 50 13.06 6.70 3.36
CA ASP A 50 13.43 6.45 1.95
C ASP A 50 13.15 5.00 1.51
N ALA A 51 12.33 4.25 2.27
CA ALA A 51 12.09 2.84 1.99
C ALA A 51 11.40 2.71 0.64
N GLU A 52 12.12 2.14 -0.33
CA GLU A 52 11.49 1.58 -1.50
C GLU A 52 10.48 0.53 -1.04
N TYR A 53 9.21 0.71 -1.44
CA TYR A 53 8.10 -0.10 -0.97
C TYR A 53 8.40 -1.60 -1.18
N PRO A 54 8.57 -2.39 -0.11
CA PRO A 54 9.01 -3.78 -0.24
C PRO A 54 7.94 -4.71 -0.85
N ALA A 55 6.72 -4.21 -1.11
CA ALA A 55 5.58 -5.02 -1.55
C ALA A 55 5.25 -4.95 -3.05
N GLY A 56 6.11 -4.32 -3.88
CA GLY A 56 5.92 -4.25 -5.33
C GLY A 56 6.25 -2.87 -5.85
N GLY A 57 7.38 -2.77 -6.56
CA GLY A 57 7.89 -1.53 -7.10
C GLY A 57 6.93 -0.92 -8.11
N VAL A 58 6.35 0.23 -7.77
CA VAL A 58 6.14 1.27 -8.77
C VAL A 58 7.46 2.02 -8.84
N HIS A 59 8.27 1.69 -9.84
CA HIS A 59 9.52 2.38 -10.11
C HIS A 59 9.21 3.87 -10.34
N ARG A 60 9.47 4.71 -9.33
CA ARG A 60 9.39 6.15 -9.48
C ARG A 60 10.62 6.52 -10.30
N SER A 61 10.46 6.64 -11.61
CA SER A 61 11.51 7.09 -12.51
C SER A 61 11.93 8.50 -12.08
N THR A 62 13.05 8.57 -11.36
CA THR A 62 13.73 9.81 -11.03
C THR A 62 14.19 10.43 -12.34
N HIS A 63 13.42 11.39 -12.86
CA HIS A 63 13.95 12.31 -13.86
C HIS A 63 14.91 13.25 -13.14
N THR A 64 16.16 12.80 -12.97
CA THR A 64 17.28 13.71 -12.72
C THR A 64 17.44 14.54 -13.98
N GLY A 65 16.85 15.75 -13.96
CA GLY A 65 17.08 16.75 -14.98
C GLY A 65 18.57 17.03 -15.08
N ALA A 66 19.20 16.58 -16.15
CA ALA A 66 20.54 16.95 -16.51
C ALA A 66 20.61 18.47 -16.67
N SER A 67 21.56 19.09 -15.97
CA SER A 67 21.92 20.48 -16.10
C SER A 67 22.07 20.86 -17.58
N ARG A 68 21.46 21.98 -17.96
CA ARG A 68 22.04 22.86 -18.98
C ARG A 68 22.97 23.85 -18.30
#